data_AF-A0AB35IF92-F1
#
_entry.id   AF-A0AB35IF92-F1
#
_cell.length_a   1.000
_cell.length_b   1.000
_cell.length_c   1.000
_cell.angle_alpha   90.00
_cell.angle_beta   90.00
_cell.angle_gamma   90.00
#
_symmetry.space_group_name_H-M   'P 1'
#
loop_
_entity.id
_entity.type
_entity.pdbx_description
1 polymer ?
#
loop_
_entity_poly.entity_id
_entity_poly.type
_entity_poly.pdbx_seq_one_letter_code
_entity_poly.pdbx_strand_id
1 'polypeptide(L)'
;MSDSKYQEALDRLCENDYFDEKGNCNCELIVMDRILLQELVDKTTWVPVKKGLPDDRQVVLTIKNKHISILEYHADTKHWFETRGNWWWSYNMVDAWMPLPKPYLGSER
;
A
#
# COMPACT_ATOMS: atom_id res chain seq x y z
N MET A 1 10.22 4.74 -19.23
CA MET A 1 10.32 3.84 -18.07
C MET A 1 9.80 4.61 -16.88
N SER A 2 9.13 3.96 -15.93
CA SER A 2 8.49 4.68 -14.83
C SER A 2 9.57 5.11 -13.82
N ASP A 3 10.10 6.33 -13.98
CA ASP A 3 11.14 6.96 -13.15
C ASP A 3 10.61 7.28 -11.74
N SER A 4 10.27 6.25 -10.96
CA SER A 4 9.84 6.39 -9.58
C SER A 4 11.04 6.18 -8.66
N LYS A 5 11.43 7.22 -7.92
CA LYS A 5 12.47 7.15 -6.87
C LYS A 5 12.30 5.94 -5.92
N TYR A 6 11.06 5.49 -5.74
CA TYR A 6 10.73 4.32 -4.93
C TYR A 6 11.12 2.98 -5.58
N GLN A 7 10.99 2.88 -6.91
CA GLN A 7 11.40 1.68 -7.65
C GLN A 7 12.92 1.56 -7.67
N GLU A 8 13.63 2.66 -7.91
CA GLU A 8 15.11 2.68 -7.87
C GLU A 8 15.67 2.27 -6.50
N ALA A 9 15.07 2.75 -5.40
CA ALA A 9 15.47 2.35 -4.06
C ALA A 9 15.16 0.88 -3.75
N LEU A 10 14.05 0.34 -4.30
CA LEU A 10 13.72 -1.07 -4.19
C LEU A 10 14.69 -1.94 -4.98
N ASP A 11 15.03 -1.54 -6.21
CA ASP A 11 15.94 -2.28 -7.08
C ASP A 11 17.34 -2.35 -6.45
N ARG A 12 17.88 -1.23 -5.95
CA ARG A 12 19.15 -1.21 -5.20
C ARG A 12 19.12 -2.10 -3.97
N LEU A 13 18.00 -2.13 -3.24
CA LEU A 13 17.84 -3.00 -2.07
C LEU A 13 17.84 -4.48 -2.45
N CYS A 14 17.15 -4.85 -3.53
CA CYS A 14 17.05 -6.21 -4.02
C CYS A 14 18.37 -6.73 -4.62
N GLU A 15 19.09 -5.87 -5.34
CA GLU A 15 20.37 -6.19 -5.97
C GLU A 15 21.56 -6.04 -4.99
N ASN A 16 21.30 -5.51 -3.78
CA ASN A 16 22.31 -5.16 -2.79
C ASN A 16 23.39 -4.22 -3.36
N ASP A 17 22.96 -3.29 -4.21
CA ASP A 17 23.80 -2.32 -4.93
C ASP A 17 24.17 -1.13 -4.03
N TYR A 18 24.94 -1.43 -2.99
CA TYR A 18 25.42 -0.47 -2.00
C TYR A 18 26.93 -0.54 -1.78
N PHE A 19 27.61 -1.45 -2.46
CA PHE A 19 29.03 -1.71 -2.29
C PHE A 19 29.76 -1.41 -3.57
N ASP A 20 30.85 -0.65 -3.48
CA ASP A 20 31.73 -0.44 -4.64
C ASP A 20 32.51 -1.72 -5.00
N GLU A 21 33.24 -1.69 -6.11
CA GLU A 21 34.07 -2.82 -6.58
C GLU A 21 35.14 -3.26 -5.57
N LYS A 22 35.46 -2.42 -4.57
CA LYS A 22 36.42 -2.69 -3.49
C LYS A 22 35.74 -3.18 -2.21
N GLY A 23 34.41 -3.31 -2.19
CA GLY A 23 33.62 -3.73 -1.04
C GLY A 23 33.35 -2.62 -0.01
N ASN A 24 33.60 -1.34 -0.34
CA ASN A 24 33.24 -0.25 0.55
C ASN A 24 31.74 0.03 0.48
N CYS A 25 31.10 0.08 1.64
CA CYS A 25 29.67 0.32 1.75
C CYS A 25 29.33 1.81 1.67
N ASN A 26 28.38 2.17 0.81
CA ASN A 26 27.72 3.47 0.82
C ASN A 26 26.58 3.47 1.85
N CYS A 27 26.96 3.52 3.12
CA CYS A 27 26.03 3.48 4.25
C CYS A 27 24.98 4.61 4.21
N GLU A 28 25.32 5.78 3.68
CA GLU A 28 24.39 6.91 3.57
C GLU A 28 23.27 6.62 2.59
N LEU A 29 23.58 6.03 1.43
CA LEU A 29 22.59 5.63 0.43
C LEU A 29 21.63 4.57 0.98
N ILE A 30 22.12 3.61 1.76
CA ILE A 30 21.27 2.59 2.42
C ILE A 30 20.26 3.27 3.36
N VAL A 31 20.69 4.23 4.17
CA VAL A 31 19.82 4.93 5.11
C VAL A 31 18.78 5.75 4.35
N MET A 32 19.17 6.44 3.29
CA MET A 32 18.24 7.22 2.46
C MET A 32 17.21 6.34 1.76
N ASP A 33 17.62 5.23 1.15
CA ASP A 33 16.71 4.29 0.49
C ASP A 33 15.74 3.65 1.49
N ARG A 34 16.22 3.30 2.68
CA ARG A 34 15.33 2.79 3.75
C ARG A 34 14.33 3.83 4.20
N ILE A 35 14.72 5.09 4.38
CA ILE A 35 13.78 6.17 4.71
C ILE A 35 12.78 6.35 3.59
N LEU A 36 13.21 6.27 2.33
CA LEU A 36 12.36 6.44 1.16
C LEU A 36 11.35 5.29 1.00
N LEU A 37 11.79 4.06 1.22
CA LEU A 37 10.91 2.88 1.23
C LEU A 37 9.99 2.90 2.46
N GLN A 38 10.47 3.36 3.61
CA GLN A 38 9.63 3.58 4.79
C GLN A 38 8.60 4.68 4.55
N GLU A 39 8.95 5.77 3.85
CA GLU A 39 8.01 6.80 3.41
C GLU A 39 6.92 6.20 2.51
N LEU A 40 7.28 5.26 1.62
CA LEU A 40 6.31 4.53 0.82
C LEU A 40 5.42 3.63 1.68
N VAL A 41 5.99 2.86 2.61
CA VAL A 41 5.25 2.03 3.58
C VAL A 41 4.31 2.87 4.42
N ASP A 42 4.77 4.03 4.90
CA ASP A 42 4.00 4.96 5.73
C ASP A 42 2.86 5.59 4.92
N LYS A 43 3.12 5.94 3.65
CA LYS A 43 2.07 6.35 2.69
C LYS A 43 1.11 5.22 2.33
N THR A 44 1.53 3.97 2.50
CA THR A 44 0.73 2.76 2.24
C THR A 44 0.27 2.07 3.53
N THR A 45 0.22 2.81 4.64
CA THR A 45 -0.08 2.22 5.96
C THR A 45 -1.49 1.67 5.99
N TRP A 46 -1.58 0.37 6.26
CA TRP A 46 -2.82 -0.30 6.62
C TRP A 46 -3.39 0.30 7.90
N VAL A 47 -4.52 0.99 7.80
CA VAL A 47 -5.34 1.50 8.90
C VAL A 47 -6.15 0.32 9.47
N PRO A 48 -5.88 -0.13 10.71
CA PRO A 48 -6.71 -1.13 11.35
C PRO A 48 -8.14 -0.61 11.47
N VAL A 49 -9.12 -1.46 11.18
CA VAL A 49 -10.54 -1.09 11.20
C VAL A 49 -11.01 -0.60 12.60
N LYS A 50 -10.32 -1.02 13.67
CA LYS A 50 -10.53 -0.54 15.05
C LYS A 50 -10.04 0.89 15.29
N LYS A 51 -9.10 1.39 14.49
CA LYS A 51 -8.54 2.75 14.60
C LYS A 51 -9.31 3.76 13.76
N GLY A 52 -9.88 3.32 12.63
CA GLY A 52 -10.63 4.19 11.73
C GLY A 52 -11.21 3.42 10.56
N LEU A 53 -12.26 3.99 9.97
CA LEU A 53 -12.93 3.47 8.79
C LEU A 53 -12.67 4.42 7.61
N PRO A 54 -12.72 3.92 6.36
CA PRO A 54 -12.64 4.76 5.17
C PRO A 54 -13.80 5.76 5.09
N ASP A 55 -13.70 6.72 4.17
CA ASP A 55 -14.81 7.61 3.83
C ASP A 55 -15.94 6.82 3.13
N ASP A 56 -17.16 7.38 3.14
CA ASP A 56 -18.31 6.75 2.48
C ASP A 56 -18.05 6.57 0.98
N ARG A 57 -18.36 5.39 0.45
CA ARG A 57 -18.13 4.96 -0.93
C ARG A 57 -16.66 4.94 -1.37
N GLN A 58 -15.72 4.98 -0.43
CA GLN A 58 -14.31 4.90 -0.76
C GLN A 58 -13.92 3.47 -1.16
N VAL A 59 -13.25 3.35 -2.31
CA VAL A 59 -12.63 2.09 -2.75
C VAL A 59 -11.21 2.01 -2.19
N VAL A 60 -10.91 0.91 -1.50
CA VAL A 60 -9.66 0.71 -0.75
C VAL A 60 -9.12 -0.71 -0.96
N LEU A 61 -7.82 -0.90 -0.69
CA LEU A 61 -7.27 -2.22 -0.43
C LEU A 61 -7.66 -2.64 0.99
N THR A 62 -8.00 -3.90 1.18
CA THR A 62 -8.40 -4.49 2.47
C THR A 62 -7.62 -5.76 2.75
N ILE A 63 -7.24 -6.00 4.01
CA ILE A 63 -6.84 -7.31 4.53
C ILE A 63 -8.09 -7.94 5.12
N LYS A 64 -8.53 -9.07 4.56
CA LYS A 64 -9.69 -9.85 4.98
C LYS A 64 -9.30 -11.32 5.09
N ASN A 65 -9.49 -11.94 6.25
CA ASN A 65 -9.13 -13.34 6.49
C ASN A 65 -7.69 -13.69 6.03
N LYS A 66 -6.71 -12.80 6.27
CA LYS A 66 -5.31 -12.93 5.80
C LYS A 66 -5.11 -12.82 4.27
N HIS A 67 -6.12 -12.40 3.51
CA HIS A 67 -6.04 -12.16 2.07
C HIS A 67 -6.21 -10.68 1.74
N ILE A 68 -5.57 -10.21 0.67
CA ILE A 68 -5.74 -8.86 0.16
C ILE A 68 -6.90 -8.83 -0.84
N SER A 69 -7.76 -7.82 -0.76
CA SER A 69 -8.90 -7.61 -1.66
C SER A 69 -9.15 -6.12 -1.89
N ILE A 70 -9.90 -5.78 -2.94
CA ILE A 70 -10.30 -4.39 -3.24
C ILE A 70 -11.80 -4.27 -2.97
N LEU A 71 -12.17 -3.44 -2.01
CA LEU A 71 -13.55 -3.30 -1.55
C LEU A 71 -13.96 -1.82 -1.50
N GLU A 72 -15.23 -1.55 -1.75
CA GLU A 72 -15.89 -0.28 -1.48
C GLU A 72 -16.47 -0.31 -0.07
N TYR A 73 -16.22 0.74 0.72
CA TYR A 73 -16.79 0.88 2.06
C TYR A 73 -18.06 1.73 2.03
N HIS A 74 -19.12 1.26 2.67
CA HIS A 74 -20.38 1.98 2.83
C HIS A 74 -20.58 2.37 4.30
N ALA A 75 -20.55 3.66 4.60
CA ALA A 75 -20.58 4.17 5.97
C ALA A 75 -21.98 4.08 6.60
N ASP A 76 -23.03 4.18 5.78
CA ASP A 76 -24.45 4.12 6.20
C ASP A 76 -24.79 2.79 6.89
N THR A 77 -24.27 1.70 6.35
CA THR A 77 -24.54 0.34 6.80
C THR A 77 -23.33 -0.29 7.48
N LYS A 78 -22.14 0.29 7.37
CA LYS A 78 -20.84 -0.26 7.83
C LYS A 78 -20.47 -1.59 7.16
N HIS A 79 -20.72 -1.68 5.87
CA HIS A 79 -20.46 -2.87 5.05
C HIS A 79 -19.40 -2.62 3.98
N TRP A 80 -18.80 -3.73 3.55
CA TRP A 80 -17.78 -3.77 2.51
C TRP A 80 -18.32 -4.52 1.30
N PHE A 81 -18.14 -3.96 0.12
CA PHE A 81 -18.69 -4.49 -1.13
C PHE A 81 -17.57 -4.74 -2.15
N GLU A 82 -17.66 -5.86 -2.86
CA GLU A 82 -16.77 -6.09 -4.00
C GLU A 82 -17.14 -5.18 -5.18
N THR A 83 -16.12 -4.55 -5.76
CA THR A 83 -16.27 -3.65 -6.92
C THR A 83 -16.74 -4.37 -8.20
N ARG A 84 -16.75 -5.72 -8.24
CA ARG A 84 -17.09 -6.54 -9.41
C ARG A 84 -18.39 -7.33 -9.30
N GLY A 85 -19.21 -7.03 -8.29
CA GLY A 85 -20.62 -7.46 -8.26
C GLY A 85 -20.97 -8.51 -7.20
N ASN A 86 -21.98 -8.14 -6.41
CA ASN A 86 -22.96 -8.99 -5.71
C ASN A 86 -22.51 -9.91 -4.57
N TRP A 87 -21.59 -9.46 -3.71
CA TRP A 87 -21.38 -10.11 -2.42
C TRP A 87 -21.19 -9.06 -1.30
N TRP A 88 -22.03 -9.15 -0.28
CA TRP A 88 -22.05 -8.27 0.89
C TRP A 88 -21.20 -8.86 2.01
N TRP A 89 -20.29 -8.07 2.58
CA TRP A 89 -19.41 -8.50 3.66
C TRP A 89 -19.51 -7.56 4.87
N SER A 90 -19.50 -8.13 6.08
CA SER A 90 -19.62 -7.39 7.33
C SER A 90 -18.28 -6.92 7.89
N TYR A 91 -18.35 -5.88 8.73
CA TYR A 91 -17.23 -5.27 9.48
C TYR A 91 -16.26 -6.29 10.11
N ASN A 92 -16.77 -7.44 10.56
CA ASN A 92 -16.02 -8.42 11.34
C ASN A 92 -15.00 -9.24 10.53
N MET A 93 -14.94 -9.06 9.21
CA MET A 93 -14.02 -9.82 8.35
C MET A 93 -12.82 -9.02 7.84
N VAL A 94 -12.87 -7.68 7.89
CA VAL A 94 -11.76 -6.83 7.44
C VAL A 94 -10.93 -6.40 8.64
N ASP A 95 -9.65 -6.75 8.62
CA ASP A 95 -8.70 -6.46 9.70
C ASP A 95 -8.13 -5.03 9.57
N ALA A 96 -7.79 -4.64 8.35
CA ALA A 96 -7.21 -3.34 8.04
C ALA A 96 -7.47 -2.93 6.58
N TRP A 97 -7.37 -1.64 6.29
CA TRP A 97 -7.54 -1.07 4.95
C TRP A 97 -6.48 -0.03 4.62
N MET A 98 -6.24 0.26 3.35
CA MET A 98 -5.44 1.40 2.92
C MET A 98 -5.99 2.00 1.62
N PRO A 99 -5.80 3.30 1.36
CA PRO A 99 -6.17 3.91 0.09
C PRO A 99 -5.53 3.17 -1.10
N LEU A 100 -6.23 3.12 -2.23
CA LEU A 100 -5.68 2.55 -3.45
C LEU A 100 -4.41 3.31 -3.88
N PRO A 101 -3.32 2.61 -4.25
CA PRO A 101 -2.16 3.24 -4.84
C PRO A 101 -2.53 4.02 -6.11
N LYS A 102 -1.89 5.17 -6.32
CA LYS A 102 -2.15 6.07 -7.46
C LYS A 102 -2.22 5.41 -8.86
N PRO A 103 -1.49 4.33 -9.21
CA PRO A 103 -1.70 3.68 -10.52
C PRO A 103 -3.10 3.03 -10.70
N TYR A 104 -3.84 2.76 -9.63
CA TYR A 104 -5.16 2.10 -9.71
C TYR A 104 -6.33 3.08 -9.81
N LEU A 105 -6.15 4.35 -9.43
CA LEU A 105 -7.18 5.40 -9.54
C LEU A 105 -7.30 5.97 -10.97
N GLY A 106 -6.66 5.32 -11.94
CA GLY A 106 -6.39 5.88 -13.25
C GLY A 106 -5.12 6.72 -13.17
N SER A 107 -4.09 6.29 -13.89
CA SER A 107 -3.11 7.22 -14.44
C SER A 107 -3.84 8.45 -14.96
N GLU A 108 -3.41 9.65 -14.57
CA GLU A 108 -3.87 10.91 -15.14
C GLU A 108 -4.07 10.73 -16.65
N ARG A 109 -5.32 10.86 -17.10
CA ARG A 109 -5.65 10.97 -18.52
C ARG A 109 -5.46 12.40 -18.96
#